data_AF-A0A954UYU5-F1
#
_entry.id   AF-A0A954UYU5-F1
#
_cell.length_a   1.000
_cell.length_b   1.000
_cell.length_c   1.000
_cell.angle_alpha   90.00
_cell.angle_beta   90.00
_cell.angle_gamma   90.00
#
_symmetry.space_group_name_H-M   'P 1'
#
loop_
_entity.id
_entity.type
_entity.pdbx_description
1 polymer ?
#
loop_
_entity_poly.entity_id
_entity_poly.type
_entity_poly.pdbx_seq_one_letter_code
_entity_poly.pdbx_strand_id
1 'polypeptide(L)'
;MISRIPTCLTLFALTASCFAVNATLHAQDEADEQTVHSMCRLGLASSAVAYVNARRELASSDRDLAAKWTILLMECHAQAGLYGGSSEEGNGNRSTAERWAACRGVYDTFVDSDKDNPRLPWLQWQLARCELLRAQAEAAQYLAAPVNIQPREQSLQRIRQLLSDLEALEDDLANRQPLAARGRGQGEKQAPAEQLAALAVDVGLLRCEALLLRTRLYPRGSADRIASATEVDQQAAAILQRTEPDWPSRAQLLVAAATARLDLGQSAEAVRTLEQLANSANHRQARLRAALAVIEHIAYSRTGGNSPSTSADPAASISRGYVLLEHLQVTESGPEIDLAHIQLALAEVARTSGSERQAAMQALVAQAQQLGKRFGDYWRSRADALLVGSLEASSTDGGSSLTADLV
;
A
#
# COMPACT_ATOMS: atom_id res chain seq x y z
N MET A 1 13.06 13.12 28.39
CA MET A 1 12.69 11.93 27.61
C MET A 1 12.66 12.34 26.14
N ILE A 2 13.73 12.08 25.40
CA ILE A 2 13.79 12.36 23.96
C ILE A 2 13.01 11.25 23.28
N SER A 3 11.80 11.58 22.79
CA SER A 3 10.98 10.68 21.99
C SER A 3 11.78 10.27 20.75
N ARG A 4 12.04 8.97 20.59
CA ARG A 4 12.67 8.43 19.37
C ARG A 4 11.68 8.58 18.23
N ILE A 5 11.98 9.49 17.30
CA ILE A 5 11.20 9.71 16.09
C ILE A 5 11.23 8.42 15.25
N PRO A 6 10.09 7.97 14.67
CA PRO A 6 10.05 6.75 13.87
C PRO A 6 10.90 6.90 12.59
N THR A 7 11.96 6.11 12.50
CA THR A 7 12.91 6.11 11.38
C THR A 7 12.35 5.38 10.15
N CYS A 8 12.26 6.13 9.04
CA CYS A 8 12.07 5.75 7.64
C CYS A 8 11.37 4.42 7.35
N LEU A 9 10.11 4.47 6.88
CA LEU A 9 9.45 3.32 6.26
C LEU A 9 8.72 3.72 4.98
N THR A 10 8.91 2.90 3.97
CA THR A 10 8.33 3.06 2.65
C THR A 10 6.87 2.61 2.63
N LEU A 11 5.97 3.58 2.56
CA LEU A 11 4.52 3.41 2.48
C LEU A 11 4.01 2.82 1.15
N PHE A 12 3.71 1.53 1.06
CA PHE A 12 3.29 0.94 -0.21
C PHE A 12 1.89 1.39 -0.64
N ALA A 13 1.78 2.12 -1.75
CA ALA A 13 0.51 2.36 -2.41
C ALA A 13 -0.01 1.06 -3.03
N LEU A 14 -1.29 0.78 -2.82
CA LEU A 14 -1.86 -0.55 -2.98
C LEU A 14 -2.87 -0.57 -4.12
N THR A 15 -2.41 -0.91 -5.33
CA THR A 15 -3.30 -1.25 -6.45
C THR A 15 -3.52 -2.76 -6.44
N ALA A 16 -4.34 -3.28 -5.53
CA ALA A 16 -4.79 -4.67 -5.58
C ALA A 16 -5.81 -4.79 -6.73
N SER A 17 -5.40 -5.35 -7.86
CA SER A 17 -6.32 -5.75 -8.92
C SER A 17 -7.00 -7.06 -8.50
N CYS A 18 -7.96 -6.98 -7.59
CA CYS A 18 -8.80 -8.12 -7.21
C CYS A 18 -10.15 -8.05 -7.92
N PHE A 19 -10.16 -8.22 -9.24
CA PHE A 19 -11.37 -8.54 -10.00
C PHE A 19 -11.09 -9.71 -10.95
N ALA A 20 -10.92 -10.90 -10.39
CA ALA A 20 -11.12 -12.15 -11.13
C ALA A 20 -12.45 -12.76 -10.69
N VAL A 21 -13.56 -12.04 -10.88
CA VAL A 21 -14.90 -12.59 -10.69
C VAL A 21 -15.73 -12.33 -11.93
N ASN A 22 -15.41 -13.11 -12.96
CA ASN A 22 -16.32 -13.81 -13.86
C ASN A 22 -15.43 -14.35 -15.00
N ALA A 23 -15.70 -15.53 -15.54
CA ALA A 23 -14.82 -16.20 -16.52
C ALA A 23 -15.50 -16.44 -17.88
N THR A 24 -16.67 -15.83 -18.14
CA THR A 24 -17.44 -16.17 -19.35
C THR A 24 -17.93 -14.99 -20.22
N LEU A 25 -17.51 -13.75 -19.92
CA LEU A 25 -17.77 -12.54 -20.73
C LEU A 25 -16.55 -11.58 -20.86
N HIS A 26 -15.31 -12.01 -20.52
CA HIS A 26 -14.34 -11.14 -19.84
C HIS A 26 -13.22 -10.43 -20.60
N ALA A 27 -12.96 -10.70 -21.88
CA ALA A 27 -11.76 -10.13 -22.52
C ALA A 27 -11.82 -8.61 -22.69
N GLN A 28 -13.00 -8.05 -23.04
CA GLN A 28 -13.16 -6.61 -23.21
C GLN A 28 -13.27 -5.88 -21.86
N ASP A 29 -13.87 -6.55 -20.88
CA ASP A 29 -14.03 -6.05 -19.52
C ASP A 29 -12.71 -5.92 -18.76
N GLU A 30 -11.78 -6.86 -18.98
CA GLU A 30 -10.44 -6.83 -18.40
C GLU A 30 -9.57 -5.75 -19.05
N ALA A 31 -9.71 -5.55 -20.37
CA ALA A 31 -9.01 -4.49 -21.10
C ALA A 31 -9.42 -3.09 -20.64
N ASP A 32 -10.72 -2.88 -20.35
CA ASP A 32 -11.24 -1.61 -19.85
C ASP A 32 -10.71 -1.30 -18.44
N GLU A 33 -10.74 -2.28 -17.53
CA GLU A 33 -10.17 -2.15 -16.17
C GLU A 33 -8.67 -1.82 -16.23
N GLN A 34 -7.93 -2.54 -17.07
CA GLN A 34 -6.51 -2.30 -17.27
C GLN A 34 -6.23 -0.91 -17.86
N THR A 35 -7.10 -0.43 -18.76
CA THR A 35 -7.03 0.93 -19.31
C THR A 35 -7.22 1.96 -18.20
N VAL A 36 -8.27 1.83 -17.38
CA VAL A 36 -8.55 2.73 -16.26
C VAL A 36 -7.40 2.76 -15.26
N HIS A 37 -6.87 1.60 -14.88
CA HIS A 37 -5.71 1.51 -13.99
C HIS A 37 -4.46 2.15 -14.61
N SER A 38 -4.22 1.95 -15.91
CA SER A 38 -3.09 2.57 -16.61
C SER A 38 -3.22 4.09 -16.65
N MET A 39 -4.43 4.62 -16.91
CA MET A 39 -4.70 6.05 -16.87
C MET A 39 -4.42 6.63 -15.48
N CYS A 40 -4.90 5.98 -14.42
CA CYS A 40 -4.65 6.44 -13.04
C CYS A 40 -3.16 6.44 -12.69
N ARG A 41 -2.43 5.37 -13.05
CA ARG A 41 -0.97 5.26 -12.83
C ARG A 41 -0.15 6.29 -13.60
N LEU A 42 -0.64 6.74 -14.75
CA LEU A 42 -0.01 7.77 -15.58
C LEU A 42 -0.43 9.20 -15.19
N GLY A 43 -1.15 9.37 -14.07
CA GLY A 43 -1.61 10.68 -13.61
C GLY A 43 -2.82 11.24 -14.37
N LEU A 44 -3.45 10.45 -15.24
CA LEU A 44 -4.64 10.81 -16.02
C LEU A 44 -5.95 10.48 -15.27
N ALA A 45 -5.94 10.59 -13.95
CA ALA A 45 -7.06 10.15 -13.12
C ALA A 45 -8.37 10.92 -13.41
N SER A 46 -8.31 12.20 -13.77
CA SER A 46 -9.50 12.96 -14.20
C SER A 46 -10.13 12.40 -15.48
N SER A 47 -9.29 12.00 -16.45
CA SER A 47 -9.75 11.35 -17.68
C SER A 47 -10.31 9.95 -17.40
N ALA A 48 -9.71 9.22 -16.45
CA ALA A 48 -10.22 7.92 -16.00
C ALA A 48 -11.61 8.06 -15.35
N VAL A 49 -11.81 9.08 -14.49
CA VAL A 49 -13.12 9.41 -13.90
C VAL A 49 -14.16 9.70 -14.98
N ALA A 50 -13.81 10.50 -16.00
CA ALA A 50 -14.72 10.81 -17.11
C ALA A 50 -15.10 9.56 -17.92
N TYR A 51 -14.10 8.72 -18.23
CA TYR A 51 -14.31 7.46 -18.94
C TYR A 51 -15.21 6.51 -18.15
N VAL A 52 -14.92 6.28 -16.86
CA VAL A 52 -15.69 5.40 -15.99
C VAL A 52 -17.13 5.89 -15.82
N ASN A 53 -17.35 7.21 -15.68
CA ASN A 53 -18.71 7.76 -15.61
C ASN A 53 -19.50 7.46 -16.89
N ALA A 54 -18.91 7.66 -18.08
CA ALA A 54 -19.56 7.35 -19.34
C ALA A 54 -19.91 5.85 -19.45
N ARG A 55 -19.00 4.96 -19.02
CA ARG A 55 -19.26 3.51 -19.01
C ARG A 55 -20.35 3.12 -18.01
N ARG A 56 -20.38 3.76 -16.84
CA ARG A 56 -21.44 3.56 -15.83
C ARG A 56 -22.82 3.98 -16.33
N GLU A 57 -22.92 5.10 -17.04
CA GLU A 57 -24.19 5.55 -17.64
C GLU A 57 -24.73 4.57 -18.67
N LEU A 58 -23.83 4.02 -19.51
CA LEU A 58 -24.16 2.97 -20.49
C LEU A 58 -24.56 1.64 -19.83
N ALA A 59 -24.08 1.38 -18.60
CA ALA A 59 -24.39 0.18 -17.83
C ALA A 59 -25.63 0.31 -16.94
N SER A 60 -26.40 1.40 -17.04
CA SER A 60 -27.52 1.70 -16.12
C SER A 60 -28.64 0.65 -16.08
N SER A 61 -28.75 -0.21 -17.09
CA SER A 61 -29.73 -1.32 -17.12
C SER A 61 -29.26 -2.61 -16.45
N ASP A 62 -27.96 -2.74 -16.14
CA ASP A 62 -27.36 -3.92 -15.50
C ASP A 62 -26.82 -3.53 -14.12
N ARG A 63 -27.46 -4.06 -13.06
CA ARG A 63 -27.12 -3.74 -11.67
C ARG A 63 -25.71 -4.17 -11.28
N ASP A 64 -25.24 -5.31 -11.78
CA ASP A 64 -23.91 -5.83 -11.45
C ASP A 64 -22.83 -5.03 -12.17
N LEU A 65 -23.07 -4.70 -13.44
CA LEU A 65 -22.15 -3.88 -14.24
C LEU A 65 -22.10 -2.44 -13.71
N ALA A 66 -23.23 -1.86 -13.31
CA ALA A 66 -23.28 -0.55 -12.67
C ALA A 66 -22.51 -0.52 -11.34
N ALA A 67 -22.62 -1.58 -10.52
CA ALA A 67 -21.84 -1.72 -9.29
C ALA A 67 -20.33 -1.80 -9.58
N LYS A 68 -19.91 -2.60 -10.56
CA LYS A 68 -18.50 -2.68 -11.02
C LYS A 68 -17.95 -1.31 -11.40
N TRP A 69 -18.65 -0.57 -12.26
CA TRP A 69 -18.19 0.77 -12.66
C TRP A 69 -18.21 1.78 -11.50
N THR A 70 -19.10 1.61 -10.54
CA THR A 70 -19.13 2.42 -9.31
C THR A 70 -17.88 2.15 -8.45
N ILE A 71 -17.48 0.89 -8.29
CA ILE A 71 -16.23 0.51 -7.60
C ILE A 71 -15.02 1.13 -8.30
N LEU A 72 -14.94 1.02 -9.63
CA LEU A 72 -13.85 1.63 -10.41
C LEU A 72 -13.84 3.16 -10.30
N LEU A 73 -15.01 3.80 -10.21
CA LEU A 73 -15.12 5.25 -10.04
C LEU A 73 -14.57 5.68 -8.68
N MET A 74 -14.90 4.95 -7.62
CA MET A 74 -14.35 5.15 -6.27
C MET A 74 -12.82 5.03 -6.30
N GLU A 75 -12.28 4.01 -6.97
CA GLU A 75 -10.83 3.86 -7.13
C GLU A 75 -10.20 5.04 -7.85
N CYS A 76 -10.80 5.50 -8.96
CA CYS A 76 -10.28 6.64 -9.72
C CYS A 76 -10.20 7.90 -8.86
N HIS A 77 -11.25 8.18 -8.05
CA HIS A 77 -11.24 9.31 -7.13
C HIS A 77 -10.18 9.18 -6.04
N ALA A 78 -10.01 7.99 -5.47
CA ALA A 78 -8.96 7.74 -4.49
C ALA A 78 -7.55 7.91 -5.07
N GLN A 79 -7.28 7.34 -6.26
CA GLN A 79 -5.99 7.52 -6.92
C GLN A 79 -5.75 8.96 -7.37
N ALA A 80 -6.80 9.68 -7.80
CA ALA A 80 -6.71 11.11 -8.06
C ALA A 80 -6.39 11.92 -6.79
N GLY A 81 -6.87 11.49 -5.62
CA GLY A 81 -6.50 12.08 -4.33
C GLY A 81 -5.06 11.77 -3.91
N LEU A 82 -4.57 10.58 -4.26
CA LEU A 82 -3.20 10.14 -3.94
C LEU A 82 -2.14 10.81 -4.82
N TYR A 83 -2.36 10.85 -6.14
CA TYR A 83 -1.39 11.36 -7.11
C TYR A 83 -1.68 12.77 -7.60
N GLY A 84 -2.85 13.32 -7.24
CA GLY A 84 -3.21 14.70 -7.52
C GLY A 84 -2.31 15.66 -6.77
N GLY A 85 -1.16 15.99 -7.38
CA GLY A 85 -0.30 17.05 -6.89
C GLY A 85 -1.02 18.40 -6.96
N SER A 86 -0.48 19.35 -6.21
CA SER A 86 -0.87 20.77 -6.18
C SER A 86 -0.74 21.52 -7.52
N SER A 87 -0.63 20.82 -8.66
CA SER A 87 -0.55 21.43 -9.98
C SER A 87 -1.87 22.15 -10.28
N GLU A 88 -1.89 23.44 -9.96
CA GLU A 88 -2.92 24.43 -10.26
C GLU A 88 -3.17 24.59 -11.78
N GLU A 89 -2.38 23.92 -12.62
CA GLU A 89 -2.44 24.02 -14.07
C GLU A 89 -3.36 22.94 -14.66
N GLY A 90 -4.67 23.15 -14.63
CA GLY A 90 -5.58 22.30 -15.41
C GLY A 90 -7.06 22.34 -15.06
N ASN A 91 -7.71 23.51 -15.18
CA ASN A 91 -9.13 23.74 -15.50
C ASN A 91 -10.24 22.90 -14.81
N GLY A 92 -9.94 22.26 -13.68
CA GLY A 92 -10.85 21.44 -12.90
C GLY A 92 -10.42 21.39 -11.44
N ASN A 93 -10.47 22.55 -10.78
CA ASN A 93 -10.08 22.79 -9.38
C ASN A 93 -10.92 21.97 -8.39
N ARG A 94 -10.68 20.67 -8.28
CA ARG A 94 -11.07 19.93 -7.08
C ARG A 94 -9.87 19.75 -6.18
N SER A 95 -9.96 20.27 -4.97
CA SER A 95 -8.95 20.08 -3.93
C SER A 95 -8.74 18.58 -3.65
N THR A 96 -7.56 18.20 -3.15
CA THR A 96 -7.28 16.82 -2.73
C THR A 96 -8.35 16.30 -1.75
N ALA A 97 -8.81 17.15 -0.83
CA ALA A 97 -9.89 16.83 0.11
C ALA A 97 -11.21 16.51 -0.59
N GLU A 98 -11.58 17.26 -1.64
CA GLU A 98 -12.78 16.98 -2.44
C GLU A 98 -12.69 15.67 -3.22
N ARG A 99 -11.50 15.28 -3.68
CA ARG A 99 -11.31 13.99 -4.38
C ARG A 99 -11.53 12.81 -3.42
N TRP A 100 -11.04 12.91 -2.19
CA TRP A 100 -11.32 11.91 -1.15
C TRP A 100 -12.79 11.90 -0.74
N ALA A 101 -13.42 13.07 -0.58
CA ALA A 101 -14.84 13.18 -0.27
C ALA A 101 -15.72 12.60 -1.39
N ALA A 102 -15.33 12.77 -2.66
CA ALA A 102 -16.05 12.23 -3.80
C ALA A 102 -16.13 10.69 -3.77
N CYS A 103 -15.09 9.99 -3.30
CA CYS A 103 -15.15 8.54 -3.14
C CYS A 103 -16.28 8.10 -2.20
N ARG A 104 -16.39 8.74 -1.03
CA ARG A 104 -17.47 8.45 -0.07
C ARG A 104 -18.83 8.86 -0.61
N GLY A 105 -18.93 10.03 -1.25
CA GLY A 105 -20.18 10.47 -1.87
C GLY A 105 -20.69 9.53 -2.97
N VAL A 106 -19.79 8.92 -3.76
CA VAL A 106 -20.16 7.88 -4.75
C VAL A 106 -20.72 6.64 -4.07
N TYR A 107 -20.10 6.19 -2.98
CA TYR A 107 -20.61 5.08 -2.16
C TYR A 107 -21.99 5.41 -1.57
N ASP A 108 -22.13 6.54 -0.88
CA ASP A 108 -23.37 6.96 -0.21
C ASP A 108 -24.54 7.04 -1.22
N THR A 109 -24.29 7.63 -2.40
CA THR A 109 -25.29 7.70 -3.49
C THR A 109 -25.71 6.31 -3.98
N PHE A 110 -24.78 5.37 -4.07
CA PHE A 110 -25.09 3.99 -4.44
C PHE A 110 -25.94 3.29 -3.37
N VAL A 111 -25.58 3.42 -2.09
CA VAL A 111 -26.33 2.81 -0.99
C VAL A 111 -27.75 3.36 -0.90
N ASP A 112 -27.91 4.69 -1.06
CA ASP A 112 -29.22 5.33 -1.04
C ASP A 112 -30.12 4.89 -2.20
N SER A 113 -29.53 4.57 -3.36
CA SER A 113 -30.28 4.13 -4.54
C SER A 113 -30.56 2.63 -4.57
N ASP A 114 -29.65 1.79 -4.08
CA ASP A 114 -29.75 0.33 -4.16
C ASP A 114 -29.13 -0.40 -2.95
N LYS A 115 -29.70 -0.14 -1.77
CA LYS A 115 -29.25 -0.75 -0.49
C LYS A 115 -29.29 -2.28 -0.44
N ASP A 116 -30.11 -2.91 -1.29
CA ASP A 116 -30.28 -4.37 -1.32
C ASP A 116 -29.46 -5.00 -2.46
N ASN A 117 -28.50 -4.25 -3.05
CA ASN A 117 -27.67 -4.76 -4.14
C ASN A 117 -26.78 -5.93 -3.66
N PRO A 118 -26.75 -7.08 -4.38
CA PRO A 118 -25.88 -8.21 -4.05
C PRO A 118 -24.39 -7.85 -3.97
N ARG A 119 -23.96 -6.80 -4.68
CA ARG A 119 -22.58 -6.31 -4.75
C ARG A 119 -22.23 -5.29 -3.67
N LEU A 120 -23.16 -4.90 -2.80
CA LEU A 120 -22.89 -3.94 -1.72
C LEU A 120 -21.64 -4.28 -0.87
N PRO A 121 -21.36 -5.55 -0.51
CA PRO A 121 -20.14 -5.90 0.22
C PRO A 121 -18.83 -5.53 -0.51
N TRP A 122 -18.81 -5.58 -1.85
CA TRP A 122 -17.64 -5.17 -2.64
C TRP A 122 -17.47 -3.64 -2.64
N LEU A 123 -18.57 -2.88 -2.64
CA LEU A 123 -18.49 -1.43 -2.49
C LEU A 123 -18.00 -1.02 -1.10
N GLN A 124 -18.41 -1.74 -0.05
CA GLN A 124 -17.91 -1.53 1.31
C GLN A 124 -16.41 -1.83 1.41
N TRP A 125 -15.97 -2.97 0.84
CA TRP A 125 -14.56 -3.30 0.74
C TRP A 125 -13.77 -2.25 -0.06
N GLN A 126 -14.32 -1.75 -1.18
CA GLN A 126 -13.67 -0.71 -1.97
C GLN A 126 -13.57 0.62 -1.20
N LEU A 127 -14.61 1.01 -0.46
CA LEU A 127 -14.58 2.20 0.38
C LEU A 127 -13.46 2.09 1.42
N ALA A 128 -13.37 0.95 2.09
CA ALA A 128 -12.31 0.63 3.03
C ALA A 128 -10.92 0.73 2.38
N ARG A 129 -10.76 0.21 1.16
CA ARG A 129 -9.51 0.31 0.38
C ARG A 129 -9.16 1.76 0.02
N CYS A 130 -10.14 2.58 -0.33
CA CYS A 130 -9.94 4.01 -0.57
C CYS A 130 -9.51 4.77 0.69
N GLU A 131 -10.09 4.46 1.85
CA GLU A 131 -9.65 5.02 3.13
C GLU A 131 -8.24 4.56 3.53
N LEU A 132 -7.85 3.32 3.18
CA LEU A 132 -6.47 2.87 3.34
C LEU A 132 -5.50 3.70 2.49
N LEU A 133 -5.80 3.93 1.21
CA LEU A 133 -4.96 4.78 0.33
C LEU A 133 -4.82 6.21 0.89
N ARG A 134 -5.89 6.75 1.48
CA ARG A 134 -5.84 8.05 2.16
C ARG A 134 -4.97 8.02 3.40
N ALA A 135 -5.12 7.01 4.25
CA ALA A 135 -4.29 6.82 5.45
C ALA A 135 -2.81 6.68 5.06
N GLN A 136 -2.52 6.05 3.92
CA GLN A 136 -1.16 5.94 3.37
C GLN A 136 -0.59 7.31 2.95
N ALA A 137 -1.40 8.15 2.29
CA ALA A 137 -0.98 9.50 1.93
C ALA A 137 -0.65 10.35 3.18
N GLU A 138 -1.52 10.33 4.19
CA GLU A 138 -1.33 11.06 5.46
C GLU A 138 -0.11 10.54 6.22
N ALA A 139 0.11 9.23 6.23
CA ALA A 139 1.30 8.63 6.83
C ALA A 139 2.58 9.05 6.08
N ALA A 140 2.54 9.24 4.76
CA ALA A 140 3.71 9.63 3.98
C ALA A 140 4.09 11.08 4.28
N GLN A 141 3.09 11.96 4.43
CA GLN A 141 3.29 13.33 4.89
C GLN A 141 3.91 13.39 6.29
N TYR A 142 3.41 12.56 7.21
CA TYR A 142 4.00 12.47 8.55
C TYR A 142 5.47 12.04 8.49
N LEU A 143 5.78 10.97 7.75
CA LEU A 143 7.15 10.47 7.69
C LEU A 143 8.11 11.43 6.98
N ALA A 144 7.61 12.28 6.09
CA ALA A 144 8.39 13.35 5.46
C ALA A 144 8.69 14.52 6.41
N ALA A 145 7.78 14.79 7.36
CA ALA A 145 7.92 15.87 8.35
C ALA A 145 7.47 15.39 9.75
N PRO A 146 8.25 14.55 10.45
CA PRO A 146 7.81 13.88 11.68
C PRO A 146 7.52 14.82 12.87
N VAL A 147 7.99 16.06 12.81
CA VAL A 147 7.68 17.12 13.79
C VAL A 147 6.19 17.47 13.76
N ASN A 148 5.54 17.37 12.60
CA ASN A 148 4.10 17.55 12.49
C ASN A 148 3.38 16.24 12.83
N ILE A 149 2.90 16.11 14.07
CA ILE A 149 2.25 14.89 14.56
C ILE A 149 0.82 14.73 13.99
N GLN A 150 0.21 15.80 13.48
CA GLN A 150 -1.20 15.78 13.07
C GLN A 150 -1.52 14.72 11.98
N PRO A 151 -0.74 14.57 10.88
CA PRO A 151 -1.02 13.55 9.87
C PRO A 151 -0.87 12.12 10.40
N ARG A 152 -0.02 11.88 11.41
CA ARG A 152 0.07 10.58 12.09
C ARG A 152 -1.21 10.26 12.84
N GLU A 153 -1.73 11.19 13.64
CA GLU A 153 -2.96 10.97 14.39
C GLU A 153 -4.17 10.80 13.48
N GLN A 154 -4.24 11.57 12.38
CA GLN A 154 -5.26 11.41 11.34
C GLN A 154 -5.19 10.02 10.70
N SER A 155 -4.00 9.58 10.30
CA SER A 155 -3.78 8.26 9.71
C SER A 155 -4.15 7.14 10.69
N LEU A 156 -3.72 7.23 11.96
CA LEU A 156 -4.07 6.25 13.01
C LEU A 156 -5.59 6.21 13.26
N GLN A 157 -6.25 7.37 13.32
CA GLN A 157 -7.70 7.43 13.47
C GLN A 157 -8.42 6.76 12.30
N ARG A 158 -7.98 7.00 11.06
CA ARG A 158 -8.51 6.32 9.87
C ARG A 158 -8.32 4.83 9.92
N ILE A 159 -7.12 4.37 10.30
CA ILE A 159 -6.84 2.94 10.42
C ILE A 159 -7.78 2.30 11.46
N ARG A 160 -8.03 2.95 12.60
CA ARG A 160 -8.99 2.43 13.60
C ARG A 160 -10.40 2.31 13.02
N GLN A 161 -10.89 3.35 12.32
CA GLN A 161 -12.20 3.32 11.69
C GLN A 161 -12.28 2.23 10.61
N LEU A 162 -11.27 2.16 9.74
CA LEU A 162 -11.12 1.16 8.70
C LEU A 162 -11.16 -0.27 9.25
N LEU A 163 -10.42 -0.54 10.33
CA LEU A 163 -10.43 -1.87 10.96
C LEU A 163 -11.81 -2.22 11.53
N SER A 164 -12.51 -1.25 12.12
CA SER A 164 -13.90 -1.44 12.59
C SER A 164 -14.87 -1.69 11.43
N ASP A 165 -14.73 -0.97 10.32
CA ASP A 165 -15.58 -1.13 9.14
C ASP A 165 -15.34 -2.51 8.47
N LEU A 166 -14.08 -2.96 8.43
CA LEU A 166 -13.71 -4.28 7.92
C LEU A 166 -14.23 -5.40 8.82
N GLU A 167 -14.16 -5.25 10.14
CA GLU A 167 -14.74 -6.23 11.08
C GLU A 167 -16.27 -6.35 10.89
N ALA A 168 -16.98 -5.22 10.77
CA ALA A 168 -18.41 -5.23 10.48
C ALA A 168 -18.74 -5.89 9.12
N LEU A 169 -17.88 -5.72 8.12
CA LEU A 169 -17.99 -6.39 6.83
C LEU A 169 -17.71 -7.90 6.93
N GLU A 170 -16.71 -8.32 7.71
CA GLU A 170 -16.44 -9.74 7.99
C GLU A 170 -17.67 -10.42 8.63
N ASP A 171 -18.30 -9.76 9.61
CA ASP A 171 -19.53 -10.23 10.25
C ASP A 171 -20.71 -10.32 9.26
N ASP A 172 -20.91 -9.31 8.41
CA ASP A 172 -21.95 -9.34 7.37
C ASP A 172 -21.72 -10.50 6.38
N LEU A 173 -20.48 -10.71 5.94
CA LEU A 173 -20.12 -11.81 5.03
C LEU A 173 -20.35 -13.18 5.69
N ALA A 174 -19.99 -13.33 6.97
CA ALA A 174 -20.23 -14.56 7.73
C ALA A 174 -21.73 -14.89 7.83
N ASN A 175 -22.59 -13.87 7.92
CA ASN A 175 -24.04 -14.03 7.92
C ASN A 175 -24.61 -14.37 6.52
N ARG A 176 -24.06 -13.77 5.46
CA ARG A 176 -24.56 -13.96 4.08
C ARG A 176 -24.15 -15.28 3.45
N GLN A 177 -22.93 -15.76 3.69
CA GLN A 177 -22.41 -17.00 3.10
C GLN A 177 -23.35 -18.22 3.29
N PRO A 178 -23.83 -18.56 4.51
CA PRO A 178 -24.72 -19.70 4.69
C PRO A 178 -26.09 -19.49 4.04
N LEU A 179 -26.56 -18.25 3.89
CA LEU A 179 -27.81 -17.93 3.21
C LEU A 179 -27.68 -18.13 1.70
N ALA A 180 -26.58 -17.66 1.11
CA ALA A 180 -26.24 -17.85 -0.29
C ALA A 180 -26.10 -19.33 -0.65
N ALA A 181 -25.48 -20.14 0.21
CA ALA A 181 -25.30 -21.58 0.00
C ALA A 181 -26.63 -22.38 0.03
N ARG A 182 -27.67 -21.88 0.72
CA ARG A 182 -28.96 -22.58 0.85
C ARG A 182 -29.88 -22.41 -0.37
N GLY A 183 -29.60 -21.47 -1.27
CA GLY A 183 -30.11 -21.39 -2.64
C GLY A 183 -31.64 -21.29 -2.86
N ARG A 184 -32.49 -21.44 -1.84
CA ARG A 184 -33.96 -21.46 -2.02
C ARG A 184 -34.54 -20.05 -1.96
N GLY A 185 -34.69 -19.41 -3.11
CA GLY A 185 -35.57 -18.24 -3.31
C GLY A 185 -34.97 -16.85 -3.08
N GLN A 186 -33.68 -16.73 -2.78
CA GLN A 186 -32.99 -15.43 -2.62
C GLN A 186 -31.91 -15.15 -3.68
N GLY A 187 -31.89 -15.91 -4.79
CA GLY A 187 -30.82 -15.85 -5.80
C GLY A 187 -30.56 -14.48 -6.43
N GLU A 188 -31.50 -13.53 -6.32
CA GLU A 188 -31.34 -12.15 -6.81
C GLU A 188 -30.88 -11.14 -5.74
N LYS A 189 -30.89 -11.53 -4.45
CA LYS A 189 -30.53 -10.63 -3.33
C LYS A 189 -29.18 -10.93 -2.70
N GLN A 190 -28.60 -12.09 -2.99
CA GLN A 190 -27.31 -12.52 -2.46
C GLN A 190 -26.38 -12.86 -3.61
N ALA A 191 -25.12 -12.44 -3.49
CA ALA A 191 -24.08 -12.89 -4.39
C ALA A 191 -23.77 -14.38 -4.15
N PRO A 192 -23.18 -15.09 -5.13
CA PRO A 192 -22.80 -16.49 -4.97
C PRO A 192 -21.88 -16.71 -3.76
N ALA A 193 -22.10 -17.81 -3.02
CA ALA A 193 -21.36 -18.10 -1.79
C ALA A 193 -19.84 -18.16 -1.99
N GLU A 194 -19.38 -18.69 -3.13
CA GLU A 194 -17.96 -18.73 -3.50
C GLU A 194 -17.36 -17.32 -3.65
N GLN A 195 -18.12 -16.39 -4.24
CA GLN A 195 -17.69 -15.00 -4.41
C GLN A 195 -17.66 -14.25 -3.07
N LEU A 196 -18.59 -14.56 -2.17
CA LEU A 196 -18.57 -14.02 -0.80
C LEU A 196 -17.42 -14.60 0.04
N ALA A 197 -17.06 -15.86 -0.17
CA ALA A 197 -15.90 -16.49 0.46
C ALA A 197 -14.58 -15.87 -0.04
N ALA A 198 -14.48 -15.62 -1.35
CA ALA A 198 -13.38 -14.90 -1.97
C ALA A 198 -13.20 -13.51 -1.34
N LEU A 199 -14.29 -12.73 -1.27
CA LEU A 199 -14.27 -11.40 -0.69
C LEU A 199 -13.86 -11.42 0.79
N ALA A 200 -14.29 -12.42 1.58
CA ALA A 200 -13.88 -12.53 2.98
C ALA A 200 -12.35 -12.72 3.14
N VAL A 201 -11.69 -13.37 2.17
CA VAL A 201 -10.22 -13.47 2.14
C VAL A 201 -9.60 -12.12 1.79
N ASP A 202 -10.14 -11.40 0.81
CA ASP A 202 -9.65 -10.08 0.41
C ASP A 202 -9.85 -9.01 1.50
N VAL A 203 -10.93 -9.11 2.29
CA VAL A 203 -11.15 -8.30 3.50
C VAL A 203 -10.07 -8.57 4.54
N GLY A 204 -9.77 -9.85 4.79
CA GLY A 204 -8.70 -10.24 5.71
C GLY A 204 -7.31 -9.78 5.27
N LEU A 205 -7.03 -9.81 3.96
CA LEU A 205 -5.81 -9.24 3.39
C LEU A 205 -5.74 -7.72 3.62
N LEU A 206 -6.82 -6.99 3.31
CA LEU A 206 -6.88 -5.54 3.49
C LEU A 206 -6.70 -5.15 4.97
N ARG A 207 -7.23 -5.95 5.90
CA ARG A 207 -7.00 -5.82 7.34
C ARG A 207 -5.52 -5.98 7.69
N CYS A 208 -4.84 -7.00 7.15
CA CYS A 208 -3.39 -7.17 7.34
C CYS A 208 -2.61 -5.95 6.84
N GLU A 209 -3.01 -5.37 5.71
CA GLU A 209 -2.36 -4.18 5.13
C GLU A 209 -2.56 -2.92 5.97
N ALA A 210 -3.76 -2.70 6.50
CA ALA A 210 -4.05 -1.62 7.43
C ALA A 210 -3.26 -1.76 8.73
N LEU A 211 -3.14 -2.97 9.27
CA LEU A 211 -2.35 -3.28 10.46
C LEU A 211 -0.84 -3.09 10.21
N LEU A 212 -0.32 -3.48 9.05
CA LEU A 212 1.07 -3.20 8.65
C LEU A 212 1.34 -1.70 8.57
N LEU A 213 0.39 -0.92 8.03
CA LEU A 213 0.50 0.53 8.05
C LEU A 213 0.54 1.06 9.49
N ARG A 214 -0.32 0.55 10.37
CA ARG A 214 -0.34 0.90 11.80
C ARG A 214 1.00 0.63 12.47
N THR A 215 1.59 -0.55 12.23
CA THR A 215 2.91 -0.96 12.70
C THR A 215 3.98 0.07 12.31
N ARG A 216 3.89 0.64 11.11
CA ARG A 216 4.85 1.63 10.59
C ARG A 216 4.74 3.00 11.22
N LEU A 217 3.55 3.37 11.72
CA LEU A 217 3.31 4.64 12.41
C LEU A 217 3.76 4.62 13.89
N TYR A 218 4.11 3.45 14.41
CA TYR A 218 4.67 3.30 15.75
C TYR A 218 6.21 3.27 15.74
N PRO A 219 6.85 3.86 16.76
CA PRO A 219 8.30 3.77 16.92
C PRO A 219 8.78 2.32 16.93
N ARG A 220 9.96 2.09 16.36
CA ARG A 220 10.56 0.75 16.28
C ARG A 220 10.85 0.19 17.67
N GLY A 221 10.60 -1.12 17.84
CA GLY A 221 10.75 -1.80 19.12
C GLY A 221 9.76 -1.38 20.21
N SER A 222 8.83 -0.46 19.92
CA SER A 222 7.75 -0.14 20.87
C SER A 222 6.81 -1.33 21.03
N ALA A 223 6.19 -1.42 22.22
CA ALA A 223 5.18 -2.44 22.50
C ALA A 223 4.02 -2.37 21.49
N ASP A 224 3.58 -1.17 21.11
CA ASP A 224 2.50 -0.97 20.14
C ASP A 224 2.85 -1.49 18.74
N ARG A 225 4.10 -1.30 18.31
CA ARG A 225 4.58 -1.85 17.04
C ARG A 225 4.61 -3.37 17.06
N ILE A 226 5.16 -3.96 18.13
CA ILE A 226 5.25 -5.41 18.29
C ILE A 226 3.84 -6.00 18.34
N ALA A 227 2.93 -5.42 19.12
CA ALA A 227 1.53 -5.85 19.21
C ALA A 227 0.84 -5.80 17.84
N SER A 228 1.02 -4.71 17.09
CA SER A 228 0.45 -4.57 15.76
C SER A 228 1.03 -5.59 14.76
N ALA A 229 2.33 -5.87 14.81
CA ALA A 229 2.96 -6.91 13.98
C ALA A 229 2.49 -8.33 14.37
N THR A 230 2.31 -8.59 15.67
CA THR A 230 1.73 -9.86 16.14
C THR A 230 0.31 -10.05 15.62
N GLU A 231 -0.52 -9.00 15.62
CA GLU A 231 -1.88 -9.06 15.06
C GLU A 231 -1.86 -9.40 13.56
N VAL A 232 -0.94 -8.82 12.77
CA VAL A 232 -0.76 -9.17 11.35
C VAL A 232 -0.41 -10.65 11.19
N ASP A 233 0.59 -11.15 11.92
CA ASP A 233 1.05 -12.55 11.78
C ASP A 233 -0.06 -13.54 12.18
N GLN A 234 -0.81 -13.26 13.24
CA GLN A 234 -1.96 -14.08 13.66
C GLN A 234 -3.09 -14.08 12.62
N GLN A 235 -3.48 -12.90 12.14
CA GLN A 235 -4.55 -12.75 11.14
C GLN A 235 -4.16 -13.45 9.83
N ALA A 236 -2.94 -13.21 9.34
CA ALA A 236 -2.45 -13.83 8.12
C ALA A 236 -2.36 -15.35 8.26
N ALA A 237 -1.87 -15.87 9.39
CA ALA A 237 -1.82 -17.30 9.65
C ALA A 237 -3.22 -17.95 9.65
N ALA A 238 -4.21 -17.33 10.30
CA ALA A 238 -5.58 -17.83 10.32
C ALA A 238 -6.20 -17.90 8.90
N ILE A 239 -5.94 -16.89 8.06
CA ILE A 239 -6.42 -16.88 6.66
C ILE A 239 -5.67 -17.92 5.81
N LEU A 240 -4.36 -18.06 5.98
CA LEU A 240 -3.54 -19.03 5.24
C LEU A 240 -3.90 -20.49 5.55
N GLN A 241 -4.41 -20.77 6.75
CA GLN A 241 -4.88 -22.11 7.16
C GLN A 241 -6.19 -22.52 6.48
N ARG A 242 -7.07 -21.56 6.17
CA ARG A 242 -8.40 -21.81 5.57
C ARG A 242 -8.46 -21.59 4.05
N THR A 243 -7.36 -21.13 3.44
CA THR A 243 -7.27 -20.86 1.99
C THR A 243 -6.44 -21.93 1.30
N GLU A 244 -6.83 -22.25 0.07
CA GLU A 244 -6.13 -23.24 -0.76
C GLU A 244 -4.73 -22.71 -1.19
N PRO A 245 -3.77 -23.61 -1.51
CA PRO A 245 -2.42 -23.21 -1.91
C PRO A 245 -2.35 -22.38 -3.21
N ASP A 246 -3.29 -22.58 -4.12
CA ASP A 246 -3.42 -21.92 -5.41
C ASP A 246 -4.30 -20.66 -5.38
N TRP A 247 -4.81 -20.28 -4.21
CA TRP A 247 -5.61 -19.06 -4.05
C TRP A 247 -4.88 -17.81 -4.60
N PRO A 248 -5.50 -16.98 -5.47
CA PRO A 248 -4.81 -15.89 -6.17
C PRO A 248 -4.07 -14.90 -5.26
N SER A 249 -4.65 -14.56 -4.11
CA SER A 249 -4.10 -13.60 -3.16
C SER A 249 -3.17 -14.23 -2.11
N ARG A 250 -2.92 -15.55 -2.15
CA ARG A 250 -2.12 -16.26 -1.12
C ARG A 250 -0.72 -15.70 -0.99
N ALA A 251 -0.07 -15.39 -2.11
CA ALA A 251 1.27 -14.82 -2.12
C ALA A 251 1.31 -13.45 -1.40
N GLN A 252 0.25 -12.64 -1.52
CA GLN A 252 0.18 -11.33 -0.87
C GLN A 252 0.05 -11.46 0.66
N LEU A 253 -0.73 -12.44 1.14
CA LEU A 253 -0.81 -12.78 2.56
C LEU A 253 0.52 -13.28 3.11
N LEU A 254 1.24 -14.13 2.36
CA LEU A 254 2.57 -14.59 2.75
C LEU A 254 3.57 -13.43 2.86
N VAL A 255 3.51 -12.46 1.94
CA VAL A 255 4.32 -11.23 2.03
C VAL A 255 3.96 -10.45 3.29
N ALA A 256 2.68 -10.28 3.61
CA ALA A 256 2.24 -9.55 4.79
C ALA A 256 2.74 -10.23 6.09
N ALA A 257 2.57 -11.54 6.20
CA ALA A 257 3.05 -12.33 7.34
C ALA A 257 4.58 -12.23 7.49
N ALA A 258 5.32 -12.47 6.41
CA ALA A 258 6.78 -12.40 6.46
C ALA A 258 7.28 -10.98 6.78
N THR A 259 6.60 -9.94 6.29
CA THR A 259 6.91 -8.54 6.65
C THR A 259 6.70 -8.29 8.14
N ALA A 260 5.60 -8.76 8.72
CA ALA A 260 5.35 -8.66 10.16
C ALA A 260 6.41 -9.41 10.99
N ARG A 261 6.86 -10.58 10.52
CA ARG A 261 7.94 -11.34 11.17
C ARG A 261 9.29 -10.62 11.19
N LEU A 262 9.57 -9.75 10.21
CA LEU A 262 10.74 -8.85 10.27
C LEU A 262 10.65 -7.91 11.48
N ASP A 263 9.46 -7.36 11.76
CA ASP A 263 9.22 -6.49 12.92
C ASP A 263 9.25 -7.25 14.27
N LEU A 264 8.96 -8.56 14.25
CA LEU A 264 9.06 -9.45 15.41
C LEU A 264 10.47 -10.01 15.66
N GLY A 265 11.46 -9.63 14.84
CA GLY A 265 12.85 -10.07 14.98
C GLY A 265 13.16 -11.45 14.40
N GLN A 266 12.23 -12.06 13.66
CA GLN A 266 12.41 -13.36 12.99
C GLN A 266 13.05 -13.20 11.59
N SER A 267 14.09 -12.39 11.50
CA SER A 267 14.60 -11.87 10.22
C SER A 267 15.08 -12.95 9.25
N ALA A 268 15.78 -13.99 9.73
CA ALA A 268 16.39 -14.99 8.87
C ALA A 268 15.38 -15.82 8.07
N GLU A 269 14.27 -16.21 8.70
CA GLU A 269 13.18 -16.94 8.03
C GLU A 269 12.37 -16.00 7.14
N ALA A 270 12.01 -14.82 7.66
CA ALA A 270 11.23 -13.82 6.95
C ALA A 270 11.90 -13.38 5.63
N VAL A 271 13.19 -13.04 5.65
CA VAL A 271 13.95 -12.66 4.45
C VAL A 271 13.96 -13.79 3.43
N ARG A 272 14.20 -15.04 3.86
CA ARG A 272 14.21 -16.21 2.97
C ARG A 272 12.86 -16.38 2.26
N THR A 273 11.76 -16.29 3.02
CA THR A 273 10.41 -16.37 2.46
C THR A 273 10.13 -15.24 1.47
N LEU A 274 10.49 -13.99 1.81
CA LEU A 274 10.26 -12.85 0.94
C LEU A 274 11.07 -12.95 -0.36
N GLU A 275 12.31 -13.44 -0.32
CA GLU A 275 13.09 -13.63 -1.54
C GLU A 275 12.57 -14.75 -2.42
N GLN A 276 12.13 -15.85 -1.82
CA GLN A 276 11.45 -16.90 -2.57
C GLN A 276 10.22 -16.32 -3.30
N LEU A 277 9.41 -15.52 -2.60
CA LEU A 277 8.25 -14.86 -3.18
C LEU A 277 8.63 -13.85 -4.26
N ALA A 278 9.69 -13.05 -4.05
CA ALA A 278 10.20 -12.10 -5.03
C ALA A 278 10.56 -12.78 -6.36
N ASN A 279 11.15 -13.97 -6.29
CA ASN A 279 11.62 -14.70 -7.46
C ASN A 279 10.55 -15.61 -8.10
N SER A 280 9.59 -16.14 -7.33
CA SER A 280 8.72 -17.24 -7.79
C SER A 280 7.21 -16.98 -7.68
N ALA A 281 6.76 -15.89 -7.06
CA ALA A 281 5.32 -15.64 -6.96
C ALA A 281 4.70 -15.37 -8.34
N ASN A 282 3.55 -16.00 -8.63
CA ASN A 282 2.81 -15.82 -9.89
C ASN A 282 2.28 -14.38 -10.04
N HIS A 283 1.91 -13.75 -8.92
CA HIS A 283 1.33 -12.42 -8.93
C HIS A 283 2.42 -11.34 -8.91
N ARG A 284 2.47 -10.51 -9.95
CA ARG A 284 3.43 -9.42 -10.11
C ARG A 284 3.59 -8.57 -8.85
N GLN A 285 2.48 -8.08 -8.30
CA GLN A 285 2.49 -7.22 -7.12
C GLN A 285 3.07 -7.91 -5.87
N ALA A 286 2.87 -9.23 -5.71
CA ALA A 286 3.44 -9.96 -4.59
C ALA A 286 4.97 -10.03 -4.71
N ARG A 287 5.50 -10.27 -5.92
CA ARG A 287 6.96 -10.25 -6.18
C ARG A 287 7.57 -8.91 -5.81
N LEU A 288 7.00 -7.83 -6.35
CA LEU A 288 7.46 -6.46 -6.09
C LEU A 288 7.46 -6.15 -4.60
N ARG A 289 6.35 -6.40 -3.89
CA ARG A 289 6.28 -6.12 -2.45
C ARG A 289 7.28 -6.95 -1.64
N ALA A 290 7.47 -8.21 -2.00
CA ALA A 290 8.40 -9.09 -1.31
C ALA A 290 9.85 -8.57 -1.44
N ALA A 291 10.26 -8.21 -2.64
CA ALA A 291 11.57 -7.61 -2.90
C ALA A 291 11.76 -6.29 -2.16
N LEU A 292 10.76 -5.40 -2.19
CA LEU A 292 10.82 -4.11 -1.50
C LEU A 292 10.92 -4.27 0.02
N ALA A 293 10.23 -5.24 0.61
CA ALA A 293 10.35 -5.54 2.04
C ALA A 293 11.75 -6.03 2.42
N VAL A 294 12.39 -6.83 1.55
CA VAL A 294 13.79 -7.26 1.74
C VAL A 294 14.76 -6.08 1.62
N ILE A 295 14.58 -5.23 0.60
CA ILE A 295 15.42 -4.03 0.40
C ILE A 295 15.29 -3.07 1.59
N GLU A 296 14.07 -2.84 2.08
CA GLU A 296 13.81 -2.03 3.27
C GLU A 296 14.52 -2.60 4.51
N HIS A 297 14.49 -3.92 4.69
CA HIS A 297 15.20 -4.59 5.77
C HIS A 297 16.73 -4.44 5.65
N ILE A 298 17.29 -4.63 4.46
CA ILE A 298 18.73 -4.45 4.17
C ILE A 298 19.17 -3.01 4.47
N ALA A 299 18.44 -2.03 3.94
CA ALA A 299 18.76 -0.61 4.14
C ALA A 299 18.68 -0.22 5.63
N TYR A 300 17.71 -0.77 6.36
CA TYR A 300 17.50 -0.43 7.77
C TYR A 300 18.48 -1.10 8.75
N SER A 301 18.73 -2.41 8.59
CA SER A 301 19.63 -3.17 9.47
C SER A 301 21.02 -2.52 9.61
N ARG A 302 21.40 -1.66 8.66
CA ARG A 302 22.61 -0.88 8.65
C ARG A 302 22.53 0.47 9.37
N THR A 303 21.39 1.16 9.27
CA THR A 303 21.21 2.51 9.83
C THR A 303 20.84 2.48 11.32
N GLY A 304 20.26 1.38 11.82
CA GLY A 304 19.88 1.20 13.22
C GLY A 304 20.87 0.37 14.02
N GLY A 305 22.03 0.95 14.37
CA GLY A 305 23.24 0.32 14.93
C GLY A 305 23.15 -0.43 16.27
N ASN A 306 22.15 -1.28 16.50
CA ASN A 306 22.03 -2.08 17.74
C ASN A 306 21.72 -3.58 17.55
N SER A 307 21.72 -4.10 16.32
CA SER A 307 21.59 -5.54 16.12
C SER A 307 22.94 -6.14 15.74
N PRO A 308 23.56 -6.99 16.59
CA PRO A 308 24.70 -7.79 16.16
C PRO A 308 24.18 -8.85 15.17
N SER A 309 24.09 -8.49 13.88
CA SER A 309 23.72 -9.47 12.86
C SER A 309 24.89 -10.43 12.66
N THR A 310 24.65 -11.69 12.94
CA THR A 310 25.58 -12.82 12.95
C THR A 310 26.02 -13.31 11.57
N SER A 311 25.79 -12.56 10.48
CA SER A 311 26.25 -12.98 9.15
C SER A 311 26.33 -11.86 8.11
N ALA A 312 27.37 -11.97 7.28
CA ALA A 312 27.59 -11.40 5.95
C ALA A 312 28.12 -9.97 5.84
N ASP A 313 29.11 -9.84 4.95
CA ASP A 313 29.69 -8.61 4.44
C ASP A 313 28.57 -7.59 4.09
N PRO A 314 28.58 -6.38 4.70
CA PRO A 314 27.61 -5.33 4.39
C PRO A 314 27.58 -4.91 2.92
N ALA A 315 28.68 -5.11 2.17
CA ALA A 315 28.70 -4.89 0.73
C ALA A 315 27.85 -5.95 0.01
N ALA A 316 28.01 -7.23 0.38
CA ALA A 316 27.26 -8.34 -0.21
C ALA A 316 25.75 -8.20 0.00
N SER A 317 25.31 -7.67 1.15
CA SER A 317 23.88 -7.42 1.41
C SER A 317 23.29 -6.33 0.51
N ILE A 318 24.02 -5.24 0.24
CA ILE A 318 23.55 -4.22 -0.72
C ILE A 318 23.53 -4.78 -2.14
N SER A 319 24.60 -5.46 -2.55
CA SER A 319 24.67 -6.09 -3.87
C SER A 319 23.49 -7.05 -4.08
N ARG A 320 23.12 -7.83 -3.05
CA ARG A 320 21.92 -8.67 -3.05
C ARG A 320 20.62 -7.87 -3.27
N GLY A 321 20.49 -6.69 -2.65
CA GLY A 321 19.39 -5.78 -2.90
C GLY A 321 19.32 -5.28 -4.36
N TYR A 322 20.45 -4.93 -4.95
CA TYR A 322 20.51 -4.53 -6.36
C TYR A 322 20.17 -5.67 -7.32
N VAL A 323 20.60 -6.91 -7.02
CA VAL A 323 20.20 -8.09 -7.80
C VAL A 323 18.69 -8.29 -7.81
N LEU A 324 18.03 -8.09 -6.66
CA LEU A 324 16.56 -8.14 -6.59
C LEU A 324 15.92 -7.03 -7.45
N LEU A 325 16.48 -5.82 -7.44
CA LEU A 325 15.98 -4.73 -8.28
C LEU A 325 16.21 -4.99 -9.77
N GLU A 326 17.35 -5.54 -10.16
CA GLU A 326 17.66 -5.85 -11.55
C GLU A 326 16.66 -6.86 -12.12
N HIS A 327 16.35 -7.93 -11.37
CA HIS A 327 15.32 -8.89 -11.75
C HIS A 327 13.94 -8.25 -11.92
N LEU A 328 13.59 -7.28 -11.07
CA LEU A 328 12.35 -6.53 -11.22
C LEU A 328 12.39 -5.61 -12.44
N GLN A 329 13.47 -4.84 -12.63
CA GLN A 329 13.62 -3.82 -13.67
C GLN A 329 13.53 -4.36 -15.09
N VAL A 330 14.01 -5.59 -15.32
CA VAL A 330 13.84 -6.29 -16.62
C VAL A 330 12.36 -6.41 -16.99
N THR A 331 11.48 -6.40 -16.00
CA THR A 331 10.03 -6.56 -16.18
C THR A 331 9.20 -5.35 -15.75
N GLU A 332 9.79 -4.37 -15.06
CA GLU A 332 9.06 -3.35 -14.31
C GLU A 332 9.74 -1.97 -14.33
N SER A 333 8.92 -0.93 -14.49
CA SER A 333 9.29 0.45 -14.19
C SER A 333 8.17 1.09 -13.37
N GLY A 334 8.54 1.94 -12.42
CA GLY A 334 7.58 2.58 -11.52
C GLY A 334 8.24 3.30 -10.35
N PRO A 335 7.48 4.16 -9.67
CA PRO A 335 8.00 4.96 -8.58
C PRO A 335 8.46 4.14 -7.38
N GLU A 336 7.91 2.94 -7.16
CA GLU A 336 8.35 2.01 -6.12
C GLU A 336 9.80 1.54 -6.33
N ILE A 337 10.19 1.31 -7.58
CA ILE A 337 11.53 0.85 -7.95
C ILE A 337 12.52 2.00 -7.80
N ASP A 338 12.16 3.20 -8.29
CA ASP A 338 12.99 4.39 -8.14
C ASP A 338 13.21 4.70 -6.64
N LEU A 339 12.19 4.52 -5.81
CA LEU A 339 12.28 4.70 -4.36
C LEU A 339 13.18 3.65 -3.70
N ALA A 340 13.13 2.40 -4.15
CA ALA A 340 14.01 1.34 -3.67
C ALA A 340 15.48 1.56 -4.04
N HIS A 341 15.75 2.12 -5.22
CA HIS A 341 17.08 2.59 -5.61
C HIS A 341 17.59 3.67 -4.65
N ILE A 342 16.76 4.65 -4.31
CA ILE A 342 17.10 5.68 -3.31
C ILE A 342 17.42 5.02 -1.95
N GLN A 343 16.67 4.01 -1.52
CA GLN A 343 16.95 3.29 -0.26
C GLN A 343 18.30 2.59 -0.23
N LEU A 344 18.64 1.85 -1.29
CA LEU A 344 19.93 1.16 -1.38
C LEU A 344 21.08 2.14 -1.48
N ALA A 345 20.92 3.20 -2.29
CA ALA A 345 21.92 4.25 -2.41
C ALA A 345 22.14 4.99 -1.07
N LEU A 346 21.08 5.25 -0.29
CA LEU A 346 21.23 5.79 1.06
C LEU A 346 22.04 4.86 1.98
N ALA A 347 21.81 3.54 1.89
CA ALA A 347 22.57 2.56 2.65
C ALA A 347 24.06 2.47 2.22
N GLU A 348 24.38 2.83 0.98
CA GLU A 348 25.76 2.99 0.48
C GLU A 348 26.40 4.28 0.96
N VAL A 349 25.69 5.40 0.84
CA VAL A 349 26.16 6.73 1.27
C VAL A 349 26.44 6.78 2.76
N ALA A 350 25.74 5.98 3.58
CA ALA A 350 26.07 5.82 4.99
C ALA A 350 27.51 5.32 5.25
N ARG A 351 28.21 4.77 4.24
CA ARG A 351 29.61 4.32 4.32
C ARG A 351 30.62 5.38 3.92
N THR A 352 30.21 6.40 3.18
CA THR A 352 31.11 7.44 2.68
C THR A 352 31.24 8.56 3.70
N SER A 353 32.35 9.29 3.67
CA SER A 353 32.61 10.39 4.61
C SER A 353 33.08 11.63 3.87
N GLY A 354 32.89 12.80 4.47
CA GLY A 354 33.37 14.07 3.92
C GLY A 354 32.60 14.52 2.68
N SER A 355 33.32 15.10 1.72
CA SER A 355 32.75 15.74 0.52
C SER A 355 32.02 14.77 -0.39
N GLU A 356 32.46 13.52 -0.48
CA GLU A 356 31.81 12.47 -1.30
C GLU A 356 30.40 12.15 -0.79
N ARG A 357 30.24 12.09 0.54
CA ARG A 357 28.94 11.89 1.17
C ARG A 357 27.99 13.04 0.88
N GLN A 358 28.47 14.28 0.95
CA GLN A 358 27.66 15.47 0.67
C GLN A 358 27.19 15.50 -0.79
N ALA A 359 28.10 15.23 -1.75
CA ALA A 359 27.76 15.17 -3.17
C ALA A 359 26.74 14.06 -3.47
N ALA A 360 26.93 12.87 -2.88
CA ALA A 360 25.99 11.76 -3.07
C ALA A 360 24.61 12.04 -2.44
N MET A 361 24.57 12.68 -1.27
CA MET A 361 23.30 13.10 -0.66
C MET A 361 22.56 14.15 -1.51
N GLN A 362 23.28 15.12 -2.07
CA GLN A 362 22.68 16.10 -3.00
C GLN A 362 22.11 15.43 -4.25
N ALA A 363 22.79 14.41 -4.79
CA ALA A 363 22.27 13.63 -5.92
C ALA A 363 20.97 12.89 -5.55
N LEU A 364 20.89 12.32 -4.34
CA LEU A 364 19.68 11.64 -3.85
C LEU A 364 18.50 12.61 -3.64
N VAL A 365 18.76 13.82 -3.14
CA VAL A 365 17.75 14.88 -3.06
C VAL A 365 17.22 15.25 -4.45
N ALA A 366 18.10 15.38 -5.44
CA ALA A 366 17.68 15.65 -6.82
C ALA A 366 16.83 14.52 -7.41
N GLN A 367 17.18 13.25 -7.13
CA GLN A 367 16.39 12.09 -7.53
C GLN A 367 14.99 12.09 -6.87
N ALA A 368 14.90 12.40 -5.57
CA ALA A 368 13.62 12.52 -4.86
C ALA A 368 12.72 13.60 -5.48
N GLN A 369 13.28 14.76 -5.85
CA GLN A 369 12.55 15.81 -6.55
C GLN A 369 12.08 15.37 -7.95
N GLN A 370 12.92 14.65 -8.71
CA GLN A 370 12.55 14.12 -10.01
C GLN A 370 11.43 13.08 -9.91
N LEU A 371 11.46 12.24 -8.88
CA LEU A 371 10.40 11.29 -8.57
C LEU A 371 9.07 12.02 -8.33
N GLY A 372 9.11 13.08 -7.52
CA GLY A 372 7.96 13.96 -7.28
C GLY A 372 7.40 14.60 -8.54
N LYS A 373 8.27 15.14 -9.40
CA LYS A 373 7.86 15.74 -10.67
C LYS A 373 7.19 14.75 -11.62
N ARG A 374 7.64 13.48 -11.61
CA ARG A 374 7.13 12.44 -12.51
C ARG A 374 5.84 11.79 -12.01
N PHE A 375 5.72 11.59 -10.70
CA PHE A 375 4.67 10.74 -10.14
C PHE A 375 3.78 11.43 -9.08
N GLY A 376 4.10 12.67 -8.69
CA GLY A 376 3.31 13.49 -7.77
C GLY A 376 3.84 13.58 -6.34
N ASP A 377 3.19 14.43 -5.54
CA ASP A 377 3.62 14.85 -4.20
C ASP A 377 3.67 13.69 -3.18
N TYR A 378 2.82 12.67 -3.35
CA TYR A 378 2.86 11.47 -2.53
C TYR A 378 4.22 10.77 -2.61
N TRP A 379 4.73 10.55 -3.83
CA TRP A 379 6.01 9.88 -4.04
C TRP A 379 7.19 10.73 -3.61
N ARG A 380 7.08 12.06 -3.82
CA ARG A 380 8.02 13.02 -3.25
C ARG A 380 8.10 12.89 -1.73
N SER A 381 6.96 12.94 -1.05
CA SER A 381 6.88 12.84 0.42
C SER A 381 7.50 11.54 0.91
N ARG A 382 7.27 10.43 0.20
CA ARG A 382 7.92 9.15 0.52
C ARG A 382 9.43 9.16 0.34
N ALA A 383 9.95 9.81 -0.69
CA ALA A 383 11.38 9.93 -0.90
C ALA A 383 12.01 10.87 0.14
N ASP A 384 11.38 12.01 0.42
CA ASP A 384 11.80 12.95 1.45
C ASP A 384 11.82 12.27 2.83
N ALA A 385 10.81 11.45 3.14
CA ALA A 385 10.78 10.64 4.35
C ALA A 385 12.03 9.76 4.50
N LEU A 386 12.48 9.11 3.41
CA LEU A 386 13.70 8.27 3.41
C LEU A 386 14.96 9.08 3.70
N LEU A 387 15.06 10.27 3.10
CA LEU A 387 16.19 11.17 3.29
C LEU A 387 16.24 11.66 4.74
N VAL A 388 15.11 12.11 5.29
CA VAL A 388 15.00 12.65 6.66
C VAL A 388 15.45 11.62 7.71
N GLY A 389 14.88 10.41 7.72
CA GLY A 389 15.27 9.45 8.76
C GLY A 389 16.69 8.87 8.56
N SER A 390 17.29 8.98 7.37
CA SER A 390 18.73 8.65 7.19
C SER A 390 19.65 9.66 7.89
N LEU A 391 19.25 10.94 7.92
CA LEU A 391 19.98 12.01 8.60
C LEU A 391 19.87 11.86 10.13
N GLU A 392 18.68 11.53 10.63
CA GLU A 392 18.46 11.28 12.06
C GLU A 392 19.33 10.13 12.58
N ALA A 393 19.36 9.00 11.88
CA ALA A 393 20.20 7.84 12.23
C ALA A 393 21.70 8.20 12.31
N SER A 394 22.15 9.12 11.46
CA SER A 394 23.54 9.58 11.45
C SER A 394 23.87 10.53 12.61
N SER A 395 22.90 11.33 13.06
CA SER A 395 23.08 12.29 14.15
C SER A 395 23.20 11.63 15.54
N THR A 396 22.62 10.43 15.70
CA THR A 396 22.71 9.65 16.93
C THR A 396 24.06 8.99 17.16
N ASP A 397 24.86 8.77 16.10
CA ASP A 397 26.17 8.12 16.17
C ASP A 397 27.36 9.11 16.26
N GLY A 398 27.11 10.42 16.08
CA GLY A 398 28.15 11.45 16.18
C GLY A 398 27.56 12.79 16.54
N GLY A 399 27.82 13.25 17.77
CA GLY A 399 27.45 14.59 18.23
C GLY A 399 28.10 15.68 17.37
N SER A 400 27.42 16.08 16.29
CA SER A 400 27.72 17.29 15.53
C SER A 400 26.46 17.74 14.76
N SER A 401 26.06 18.97 15.07
CA SER A 401 24.89 19.67 14.54
C SER A 401 25.05 19.99 13.04
N LEU A 402 24.35 19.25 12.17
CA LEU A 402 24.22 19.53 10.74
C LEU A 402 22.79 19.91 10.32
N THR A 403 21.85 20.04 11.26
CA THR A 403 20.42 20.26 10.96
C THR A 403 20.06 21.69 10.55
N ALA A 404 21.01 22.64 10.54
CA ALA A 404 20.69 24.07 10.34
C ALA A 404 20.68 24.55 8.87
N ASP A 405 21.30 23.84 7.92
CA ASP A 405 21.57 24.40 6.57
C ASP A 405 20.76 23.76 5.42
N LEU A 406 19.76 22.91 5.70
CA LEU A 406 19.03 22.15 4.67
C LEU A 406 17.50 22.24 4.73
N VAL A 407 16.94 23.15 5.52
CA VAL A 407 15.48 23.45 5.53
C VAL A 407 15.20 24.77 4.84
#